data_AF-A0A525JC25-F1
#
_entry.id   AF-A0A525JC25-F1
#
_cell.length_a   1.000
_cell.length_b   1.000
_cell.length_c   1.000
_cell.angle_alpha   90.00
_cell.angle_beta   90.00
_cell.angle_gamma   90.00
#
_symmetry.space_group_name_H-M   'P 1'
#
loop_
_entity.id
_entity.type
_entity.pdbx_description
1 polymer ?
#
loop_
_entity_poly.entity_id
_entity_poly.type
_entity_poly.pdbx_seq_one_letter_code
_entity_poly.pdbx_strand_id
1 'polypeptide(L)'
;MKTFLAAALTLSFAGVANSQAAAPTAAAVLDANHAAVGDLPAAGAAEFDYSHTGSGLTGPAVTRFDLATGAYVESQDADGVHNSDGYDGCVPWQQDISLAYTPQQGGDRVPMAVDLAYRNANLWWRPDRGGAEVAYVGREIEGGRALDHLSVAPRGGKRFDAWFDAETHRLARIAYDTQFLHMKETYSDYRREGGLNLPHKIASDPGMGAEGVETSVLDKVSFGPARPLSAYAMPTAPPTGAVIAGGAASTTVPFRLLNNHIYVQATVDGKGPYTFIVDTGGHTLLSPQLVQQVGLKSVGEGVSSGAGEGHSSLGFVRYGEIAIGGVRLKDQMGFATGIYDPSIEGIAVDGMVGFELIRRMVTTVDYGKQTITFTDPAKFRPSPALGVAVPFVFYDHLPFVAGSVAGLPTHFDIDTGSRSQIDFTSPFVKAHDLKARFSKGASAVVGWGVGGPSRSYVVRLTSLTLGGVPVEGVAAGLVEDKGGSMTDPNYDGNVGSGLLKRFVVTFDYAHQVMYLKRITPTPPDVGTFDRSGLWINAKDGGYAVTDVAKDSAGAEAGVAVGDVITAIDGQPAVADQLADARRKLRSEPVGTKVALTVRRGGESRAVTLTLRDQI
;
A
#
# COMPACT_ATOMS: atom_id res chain seq x y z
N MET A 1 -14.09 14.68 48.54
CA MET A 1 -14.47 15.60 49.63
C MET A 1 -15.40 16.68 49.08
N LYS A 2 -16.62 16.76 49.63
CA LYS A 2 -17.50 17.94 49.80
C LYS A 2 -18.04 18.72 48.57
N THR A 3 -19.25 18.32 48.15
CA THR A 3 -20.50 19.10 48.02
C THR A 3 -20.48 20.64 47.98
N PHE A 4 -21.28 21.24 47.09
CA PHE A 4 -22.18 22.36 47.41
C PHE A 4 -23.42 22.40 46.49
N LEU A 5 -24.58 22.71 47.10
CA LEU A 5 -25.93 22.82 46.53
C LEU A 5 -26.50 24.21 46.90
N ALA A 6 -27.42 24.73 46.07
CA ALA A 6 -28.51 25.70 46.33
C ALA A 6 -28.46 27.09 45.62
N ALA A 7 -29.41 27.26 44.66
CA ALA A 7 -30.49 28.28 44.56
C ALA A 7 -30.17 29.77 44.87
N ALA A 8 -30.67 30.80 44.19
CA ALA A 8 -31.71 31.03 43.18
C ALA A 8 -31.54 32.46 42.62
N LEU A 9 -32.02 32.76 41.41
CA LEU A 9 -32.82 33.96 41.12
C LEU A 9 -33.41 33.89 39.71
N THR A 10 -34.73 33.77 39.64
CA THR A 10 -35.53 34.02 38.44
C THR A 10 -35.56 35.53 38.16
N LEU A 11 -34.94 35.95 37.06
CA LEU A 11 -35.33 37.18 36.37
C LEU A 11 -35.94 36.81 35.01
N SER A 12 -37.24 37.01 34.92
CA SER A 12 -38.03 36.92 33.71
C SER A 12 -37.62 38.02 32.75
N PHE A 13 -36.66 37.75 31.87
CA PHE A 13 -36.59 38.45 30.60
C PHE A 13 -37.43 37.65 29.61
N ALA A 14 -38.48 38.28 29.09
CA ALA A 14 -39.14 37.86 27.87
C ALA A 14 -38.11 37.97 26.74
N GLY A 15 -37.28 36.93 26.62
CA GLY A 15 -36.39 36.75 25.49
C GLY A 15 -37.25 36.54 24.27
N VAL A 16 -36.99 37.32 23.23
CA VAL A 16 -37.40 37.02 21.87
C VAL A 16 -37.05 35.55 21.65
N ALA A 17 -38.06 34.71 21.49
CA ALA A 17 -37.86 33.33 21.09
C ALA A 17 -37.23 33.39 19.69
N ASN A 18 -35.90 33.35 19.63
CA ASN A 18 -35.22 32.90 18.44
C ASN A 18 -35.71 31.47 18.25
N SER A 19 -36.70 31.31 17.39
CA SER A 19 -37.04 30.00 16.84
C SER A 19 -35.81 29.55 16.06
N GLN A 20 -34.87 28.90 16.73
CA GLN A 20 -33.93 28.02 16.05
C GLN A 20 -34.82 27.00 15.35
N ALA A 21 -34.92 27.11 14.02
CA ALA A 21 -35.62 26.12 13.22
C ALA A 21 -35.09 24.74 13.64
N ALA A 22 -36.00 23.77 13.83
CA ALA A 22 -35.59 22.42 14.16
C ALA A 22 -34.57 21.93 13.11
N ALA A 23 -33.50 21.27 13.57
CA ALA A 23 -32.50 20.72 12.68
C ALA A 23 -33.19 19.79 11.65
N PRO A 24 -32.80 19.84 10.36
CA PRO A 24 -33.42 18.99 9.35
C PRO A 24 -33.14 17.52 9.66
N THR A 25 -34.06 16.64 9.24
CA THR A 25 -33.82 15.19 9.25
C THR A 25 -32.98 14.79 8.05
N ALA A 26 -32.30 13.63 8.11
CA ALA A 26 -31.57 13.10 6.96
C ALA A 26 -32.47 12.93 5.71
N ALA A 27 -33.72 12.50 5.92
CA ALA A 27 -34.71 12.41 4.86
C ALA A 27 -35.00 13.78 4.24
N ALA A 28 -35.21 14.82 5.05
CA ALA A 28 -35.46 16.17 4.53
C ALA A 28 -34.29 16.72 3.72
N VAL A 29 -33.05 16.46 4.14
CA VAL A 29 -31.83 16.86 3.38
C VAL A 29 -31.78 16.15 2.04
N LEU A 30 -31.99 14.82 2.02
CA LEU A 30 -31.94 14.03 0.79
C LEU A 30 -33.09 14.34 -0.16
N ASP A 31 -34.30 14.58 0.34
CA ASP A 31 -35.46 14.94 -0.49
C ASP A 31 -35.26 16.33 -1.13
N ALA A 32 -34.71 17.28 -0.38
CA ALA A 32 -34.33 18.60 -0.91
C ALA A 32 -33.20 18.50 -1.94
N ASN A 33 -32.20 17.63 -1.69
CA ASN A 33 -31.14 17.35 -2.65
C ASN A 33 -31.68 16.71 -3.94
N HIS A 34 -32.56 15.72 -3.84
CA HIS A 34 -33.19 15.08 -4.99
C HIS A 34 -33.97 16.11 -5.82
N ALA A 35 -34.72 17.01 -5.17
CA ALA A 35 -35.42 18.10 -5.87
C ALA A 35 -34.46 19.10 -6.56
N ALA A 36 -33.29 19.37 -5.96
CA ALA A 36 -32.28 20.28 -6.51
C ALA A 36 -31.47 19.67 -7.67
N VAL A 37 -31.34 18.34 -7.73
CA VAL A 37 -30.66 17.63 -8.82
C VAL A 37 -31.63 17.27 -9.95
N GLY A 38 -32.83 16.79 -9.63
CA GLY A 38 -33.83 16.29 -10.59
C GLY A 38 -33.90 14.77 -10.64
N ASP A 39 -34.93 14.26 -11.31
CA ASP A 39 -35.27 12.83 -11.33
C ASP A 39 -34.31 12.02 -12.23
N LEU A 40 -33.57 11.08 -11.61
CA LEU A 40 -32.84 10.04 -12.33
C LEU A 40 -33.80 8.93 -12.80
N PRO A 41 -33.60 8.34 -14.00
CA PRO A 41 -34.34 7.14 -14.38
C PRO A 41 -34.10 6.02 -13.37
N ALA A 42 -35.18 5.35 -12.94
CA ALA A 42 -35.10 4.31 -11.91
C ALA A 42 -34.33 3.06 -12.33
N ALA A 43 -34.15 2.83 -13.64
CA ALA A 43 -33.45 1.70 -14.23
C ALA A 43 -32.89 2.11 -15.60
N GLY A 44 -31.91 1.36 -16.08
CA GLY A 44 -31.18 1.67 -17.30
C GLY A 44 -29.68 1.69 -17.05
N ALA A 45 -28.92 2.13 -18.04
CA ALA A 45 -27.49 2.42 -17.88
C ALA A 45 -27.24 3.91 -18.05
N ALA A 46 -26.23 4.42 -17.38
CA ALA A 46 -25.71 5.76 -17.54
C ALA A 46 -24.22 5.71 -17.92
N GLU A 47 -23.78 6.70 -18.69
CA GLU A 47 -22.39 6.92 -19.07
C GLU A 47 -22.07 8.40 -18.90
N PHE A 48 -21.06 8.68 -18.08
CA PHE A 48 -20.58 10.01 -17.75
C PHE A 48 -19.16 10.13 -18.31
N ASP A 49 -18.99 11.04 -19.26
CA ASP A 49 -17.71 11.36 -19.88
C ASP A 49 -17.09 12.55 -19.15
N TYR A 50 -15.82 12.43 -18.79
CA TYR A 50 -15.06 13.44 -18.08
C TYR A 50 -13.75 13.78 -18.80
N SER A 51 -13.32 15.03 -18.64
CA SER A 51 -11.94 15.44 -18.83
C SER A 51 -11.23 15.40 -17.47
N HIS A 52 -10.28 14.48 -17.31
CA HIS A 52 -9.52 14.30 -16.09
C HIS A 52 -8.16 15.01 -16.17
N THR A 53 -7.76 15.60 -15.05
CA THR A 53 -6.41 16.11 -14.82
C THR A 53 -5.92 15.66 -13.44
N GLY A 54 -4.78 15.00 -13.38
CA GLY A 54 -4.22 14.45 -12.15
C GLY A 54 -2.79 13.98 -12.37
N SER A 55 -1.93 14.08 -11.35
CA SER A 55 -0.51 13.70 -11.44
C SER A 55 0.21 14.28 -12.66
N GLY A 56 -0.08 15.53 -13.03
CA GLY A 56 0.49 16.20 -14.21
C GLY A 56 0.05 15.63 -15.57
N LEU A 57 -0.89 14.69 -15.60
CA LEU A 57 -1.47 14.09 -16.80
C LEU A 57 -2.85 14.67 -17.09
N THR A 58 -3.28 14.65 -18.35
CA THR A 58 -4.65 15.00 -18.74
C THR A 58 -5.19 14.04 -19.79
N GLY A 59 -6.47 13.73 -19.71
CA GLY A 59 -7.14 12.96 -20.75
C GLY A 59 -8.56 12.55 -20.38
N PRO A 60 -9.25 11.81 -21.26
CA PRO A 60 -10.59 11.35 -21.01
C PRO A 60 -10.66 10.35 -19.85
N ALA A 61 -11.73 10.45 -19.08
CA ALA A 61 -12.20 9.41 -18.18
C ALA A 61 -13.69 9.14 -18.44
N VAL A 62 -14.13 7.91 -18.24
CA VAL A 62 -15.52 7.49 -18.48
C VAL A 62 -15.98 6.60 -17.35
N THR A 63 -17.11 6.94 -16.76
CA THR A 63 -17.82 6.10 -15.78
C THR A 63 -19.10 5.58 -16.39
N ARG A 64 -19.22 4.27 -16.55
CA ARG A 64 -20.44 3.57 -17.01
C ARG A 64 -21.03 2.80 -15.86
N PHE A 65 -22.32 2.97 -15.59
CA PHE A 65 -22.96 2.30 -14.47
C PHE A 65 -24.42 1.94 -14.72
N ASP A 66 -24.91 0.95 -13.98
CA ASP A 66 -26.32 0.56 -13.95
C ASP A 66 -27.09 1.44 -12.95
N LEU A 67 -28.23 1.98 -13.35
CA LEU A 67 -29.04 2.90 -12.53
C LEU A 67 -29.84 2.21 -11.41
N ALA A 68 -29.98 0.88 -11.46
CA ALA A 68 -30.70 0.13 -10.44
C ALA A 68 -29.75 -0.43 -9.37
N THR A 69 -28.58 -0.93 -9.77
CA THR A 69 -27.64 -1.62 -8.87
C THR A 69 -26.38 -0.81 -8.56
N GLY A 70 -26.01 0.13 -9.43
CA GLY A 70 -24.74 0.85 -9.35
C GLY A 70 -23.54 0.08 -9.86
N ALA A 71 -23.71 -1.16 -10.35
CA ALA A 71 -22.64 -1.91 -11.00
C ALA A 71 -21.98 -1.04 -12.09
N TYR A 72 -20.65 -1.02 -12.14
CA TYR A 72 -19.93 0.00 -12.89
C TYR A 72 -18.66 -0.50 -13.58
N VAL A 73 -18.23 0.26 -14.58
CA VAL A 73 -16.87 0.26 -15.15
C VAL A 73 -16.43 1.71 -15.28
N GLU A 74 -15.29 2.02 -14.69
CA GLU A 74 -14.57 3.29 -14.84
C GLU A 74 -13.31 3.05 -15.66
N SER A 75 -13.00 3.95 -16.57
CA SER A 75 -11.79 3.87 -17.39
C SER A 75 -11.21 5.26 -17.59
N GLN A 76 -9.89 5.37 -17.51
CA GLN A 76 -9.15 6.60 -17.76
C GLN A 76 -8.05 6.35 -18.79
N ASP A 77 -7.83 7.31 -19.67
CA ASP A 77 -6.67 7.35 -20.55
C ASP A 77 -6.11 8.77 -20.52
N ALA A 78 -5.07 8.98 -19.71
CA ALA A 78 -4.45 10.29 -19.53
C ALA A 78 -3.00 10.24 -20.05
N ASP A 79 -2.75 10.96 -21.15
CA ASP A 79 -1.45 11.02 -21.83
C ASP A 79 -0.79 9.64 -22.09
N GLY A 80 -1.61 8.62 -22.43
CA GLY A 80 -1.15 7.26 -22.73
C GLY A 80 -0.91 6.37 -21.52
N VAL A 81 -1.30 6.84 -20.33
CA VAL A 81 -1.44 6.04 -19.10
C VAL A 81 -2.91 5.61 -18.99
N HIS A 82 -3.14 4.32 -19.13
CA HIS A 82 -4.48 3.73 -19.08
C HIS A 82 -4.67 2.91 -17.81
N ASN A 83 -5.81 3.07 -17.16
CA ASN A 83 -6.27 2.22 -16.07
C ASN A 83 -7.81 2.09 -16.14
N SER A 84 -8.34 1.10 -15.42
CA SER A 84 -9.77 0.87 -15.34
C SER A 84 -10.14 0.14 -14.06
N ASP A 85 -11.31 0.40 -13.50
CA ASP A 85 -11.87 -0.30 -12.37
C ASP A 85 -13.30 -0.72 -12.68
N GLY A 86 -13.79 -1.78 -12.06
CA GLY A 86 -15.18 -2.17 -12.23
C GLY A 86 -15.71 -3.06 -11.14
N TYR A 87 -17.03 -3.19 -11.11
CA TYR A 87 -17.77 -3.97 -10.13
C TYR A 87 -19.08 -4.44 -10.73
N ASP A 88 -19.29 -5.75 -10.76
CA ASP A 88 -20.50 -6.39 -11.31
C ASP A 88 -21.59 -6.62 -10.26
N GLY A 89 -21.42 -6.10 -9.04
CA GLY A 89 -22.28 -6.40 -7.89
C GLY A 89 -21.81 -7.59 -7.05
N CYS A 90 -20.75 -8.29 -7.46
CA CYS A 90 -20.17 -9.41 -6.71
C CYS A 90 -18.69 -9.18 -6.40
N VAL A 91 -17.85 -9.03 -7.43
CA VAL A 91 -16.38 -8.96 -7.27
C VAL A 91 -15.85 -7.72 -7.98
N PRO A 92 -15.21 -6.78 -7.26
CA PRO A 92 -14.55 -5.68 -7.93
C PRO A 92 -13.28 -6.17 -8.60
N TRP A 93 -12.84 -5.42 -9.60
CA TRP A 93 -11.64 -5.70 -10.36
C TRP A 93 -10.98 -4.41 -10.79
N GLN A 94 -9.67 -4.50 -11.03
CA GLN A 94 -8.85 -3.40 -11.48
C GLN A 94 -7.99 -3.83 -12.67
N GLN A 95 -7.85 -2.95 -13.64
CA GLN A 95 -6.82 -2.94 -14.66
C GLN A 95 -5.78 -1.89 -14.28
N ASP A 96 -4.59 -2.36 -13.90
CA ASP A 96 -3.47 -1.48 -13.59
C ASP A 96 -2.86 -0.84 -14.86
N ILE A 97 -1.85 0.02 -14.67
CA ILE A 97 -1.13 0.68 -15.78
C ILE A 97 -0.35 -0.30 -16.67
N SER A 98 -0.16 -1.54 -16.24
CA SER A 98 0.40 -2.63 -17.06
C SER A 98 -0.65 -3.28 -17.95
N LEU A 99 -1.91 -2.84 -17.87
CA LEU A 99 -3.07 -3.38 -18.56
C LEU A 99 -3.48 -4.78 -18.07
N ALA A 100 -3.02 -5.20 -16.89
CA ALA A 100 -3.38 -6.49 -16.31
C ALA A 100 -4.65 -6.38 -15.46
N TYR A 101 -5.66 -7.19 -15.77
CA TYR A 101 -6.88 -7.30 -14.96
C TYR A 101 -6.66 -8.19 -13.73
N THR A 102 -7.11 -7.71 -12.58
CA THR A 102 -6.94 -8.37 -11.29
C THR A 102 -8.23 -8.26 -10.46
N PRO A 103 -8.78 -9.38 -9.95
CA PRO A 103 -9.90 -9.32 -9.02
C PRO A 103 -9.44 -8.73 -7.69
N GLN A 104 -10.22 -7.82 -7.11
CA GLN A 104 -9.92 -7.09 -5.89
C GLN A 104 -10.83 -7.60 -4.77
N GLN A 105 -10.29 -8.32 -3.80
CA GLN A 105 -11.12 -9.02 -2.81
C GLN A 105 -10.59 -8.92 -1.36
N GLY A 106 -9.33 -8.55 -1.20
CA GLY A 106 -8.71 -8.33 0.10
C GLY A 106 -9.02 -6.94 0.67
N GLY A 107 -8.73 -6.78 1.95
CA GLY A 107 -8.92 -5.52 2.67
C GLY A 107 -10.32 -4.92 2.51
N ASP A 108 -10.38 -3.66 2.10
CA ASP A 108 -11.61 -2.89 1.93
C ASP A 108 -12.13 -2.81 0.49
N ARG A 109 -11.55 -3.55 -0.45
CA ARG A 109 -11.85 -3.42 -1.87
C ARG A 109 -13.32 -3.68 -2.21
N VAL A 110 -13.91 -4.73 -1.60
CA VAL A 110 -15.34 -5.05 -1.80
C VAL A 110 -16.23 -3.97 -1.19
N PRO A 111 -16.09 -3.58 0.10
CA PRO A 111 -16.85 -2.48 0.67
C PRO A 111 -16.75 -1.16 -0.11
N MET A 112 -15.56 -0.79 -0.59
CA MET A 112 -15.37 0.44 -1.36
C MET A 112 -16.10 0.40 -2.71
N ALA A 113 -16.11 -0.73 -3.39
CA ALA A 113 -16.87 -0.91 -4.62
C ALA A 113 -18.39 -0.83 -4.39
N VAL A 114 -18.87 -1.36 -3.26
CA VAL A 114 -20.28 -1.21 -2.85
C VAL A 114 -20.63 0.26 -2.61
N ASP A 115 -19.75 1.02 -1.97
CA ASP A 115 -19.99 2.46 -1.72
C ASP A 115 -20.02 3.27 -3.01
N LEU A 116 -19.10 3.01 -3.94
CA LEU A 116 -19.09 3.68 -5.24
C LEU A 116 -20.33 3.31 -6.06
N ALA A 117 -20.73 2.04 -6.09
CA ALA A 117 -21.97 1.61 -6.73
C ALA A 117 -23.20 2.31 -6.12
N TYR A 118 -23.27 2.38 -4.79
CA TYR A 118 -24.32 3.05 -4.06
C TYR A 118 -24.45 4.53 -4.43
N ARG A 119 -23.31 5.23 -4.53
CA ARG A 119 -23.24 6.65 -4.94
C ARG A 119 -23.60 6.85 -6.41
N ASN A 120 -23.06 6.03 -7.31
CA ASN A 120 -23.32 6.10 -8.75
C ASN A 120 -24.83 5.98 -9.06
N ALA A 121 -25.50 4.98 -8.47
CA ALA A 121 -26.94 4.79 -8.65
C ALA A 121 -27.83 5.70 -7.77
N ASN A 122 -27.24 6.63 -7.01
CA ASN A 122 -27.94 7.53 -6.08
C ASN A 122 -28.95 6.79 -5.16
N LEU A 123 -28.54 5.63 -4.64
CA LEU A 123 -29.46 4.74 -3.92
C LEU A 123 -30.04 5.35 -2.64
N TRP A 124 -29.40 6.38 -2.08
CA TRP A 124 -29.94 7.19 -0.97
C TRP A 124 -31.25 7.90 -1.30
N TRP A 125 -31.67 8.04 -2.56
CA TRP A 125 -32.96 8.66 -2.91
C TRP A 125 -34.10 7.63 -2.94
N ARG A 126 -33.79 6.34 -2.87
CA ARG A 126 -34.81 5.29 -2.83
C ARG A 126 -35.57 5.35 -1.50
N PRO A 127 -36.84 4.89 -1.44
CA PRO A 127 -37.62 4.91 -0.20
C PRO A 127 -36.96 4.15 0.96
N ASP A 128 -36.27 3.05 0.67
CA ASP A 128 -35.50 2.24 1.60
C ASP A 128 -34.02 2.66 1.71
N ARG A 129 -33.64 3.76 1.03
CA ARG A 129 -32.28 4.28 0.94
C ARG A 129 -31.28 3.23 0.44
N GLY A 130 -31.70 2.29 -0.41
CA GLY A 130 -30.86 1.18 -0.87
C GLY A 130 -30.38 0.26 0.26
N GLY A 131 -31.09 0.25 1.39
CA GLY A 131 -30.72 -0.49 2.59
C GLY A 131 -29.60 0.14 3.43
N ALA A 132 -29.17 1.37 3.12
CA ALA A 132 -28.17 2.08 3.89
C ALA A 132 -28.73 2.67 5.19
N GLU A 133 -27.88 2.73 6.21
CA GLU A 133 -28.15 3.59 7.37
C GLU A 133 -27.71 5.01 7.04
N VAL A 134 -28.63 5.97 7.20
CA VAL A 134 -28.37 7.40 6.94
C VAL A 134 -28.75 8.21 8.17
N ALA A 135 -27.76 8.89 8.76
CA ALA A 135 -27.94 9.71 9.95
C ALA A 135 -27.59 11.17 9.66
N TYR A 136 -28.41 12.10 10.15
CA TYR A 136 -28.05 13.51 10.20
C TYR A 136 -27.10 13.74 11.37
N VAL A 137 -25.89 14.21 11.08
CA VAL A 137 -24.84 14.42 12.08
C VAL A 137 -24.97 15.83 12.66
N GLY A 138 -25.18 16.83 11.80
CA GLY A 138 -25.26 18.23 12.21
C GLY A 138 -25.13 19.20 11.06
N ARG A 139 -25.05 20.49 11.39
CA ARG A 139 -24.76 21.57 10.45
C ARG A 139 -23.44 22.23 10.79
N GLU A 140 -22.60 22.39 9.78
CA GLU A 140 -21.26 22.96 9.89
C GLU A 140 -21.17 24.23 9.03
N ILE A 141 -20.32 25.18 9.42
CA ILE A 141 -20.02 26.36 8.60
C ILE A 141 -18.63 26.17 7.98
N GLU A 142 -18.57 26.07 6.66
CA GLU A 142 -17.32 25.89 5.91
C GLU A 142 -17.24 26.96 4.82
N GLY A 143 -16.19 27.79 4.84
CA GLY A 143 -16.03 28.87 3.84
C GLY A 143 -17.19 29.86 3.78
N GLY A 144 -17.91 30.06 4.89
CA GLY A 144 -19.10 30.92 4.96
C GLY A 144 -20.41 30.28 4.47
N ARG A 145 -20.35 29.02 4.01
CA ARG A 145 -21.53 28.23 3.61
C ARG A 145 -21.97 27.35 4.77
N ALA A 146 -23.28 27.25 4.97
CA ALA A 146 -23.85 26.28 5.89
C ALA A 146 -24.02 24.93 5.20
N LEU A 147 -23.43 23.88 5.74
CA LEU A 147 -23.45 22.53 5.18
C LEU A 147 -24.15 21.56 6.14
N ASP A 148 -25.18 20.88 5.66
CA ASP A 148 -25.85 19.77 6.34
C ASP A 148 -25.06 18.48 6.14
N HIS A 149 -24.59 17.90 7.23
CA HIS A 149 -23.70 16.73 7.26
C HIS A 149 -24.52 15.46 7.51
N LEU A 150 -24.45 14.51 6.57
CA LEU A 150 -24.98 13.16 6.70
C LEU A 150 -23.85 12.14 6.82
N SER A 151 -24.01 11.21 7.74
CA SER A 151 -23.22 9.97 7.81
C SER A 151 -24.01 8.86 7.10
N VAL A 152 -23.38 8.20 6.14
CA VAL A 152 -24.01 7.16 5.31
C VAL A 152 -23.22 5.85 5.42
N ALA A 153 -23.91 4.75 5.69
CA ALA A 153 -23.32 3.41 5.72
C ALA A 153 -24.14 2.47 4.82
N PRO A 154 -23.73 2.25 3.56
CA PRO A 154 -24.35 1.29 2.68
C PRO A 154 -24.24 -0.15 3.22
N ARG A 155 -25.25 -0.98 2.92
CA ARG A 155 -25.24 -2.37 3.36
C ARG A 155 -24.11 -3.14 2.66
N GLY A 156 -23.13 -3.61 3.45
CA GLY A 156 -21.95 -4.30 2.93
C GLY A 156 -20.86 -3.36 2.39
N GLY A 157 -21.08 -2.05 2.49
CA GLY A 157 -20.13 -0.99 2.16
C GLY A 157 -19.39 -0.45 3.39
N LYS A 158 -18.55 0.56 3.20
CA LYS A 158 -17.94 1.34 4.27
C LYS A 158 -18.77 2.60 4.54
N ARG A 159 -18.59 3.15 5.75
CA ARG A 159 -19.17 4.44 6.08
C ARG A 159 -18.44 5.53 5.30
N PHE A 160 -19.20 6.46 4.74
CA PHE A 160 -18.70 7.73 4.24
C PHE A 160 -19.58 8.87 4.76
N ASP A 161 -19.03 10.08 4.74
CA ASP A 161 -19.75 11.29 5.13
C ASP A 161 -20.02 12.16 3.90
N ALA A 162 -21.20 12.78 3.87
CA ALA A 162 -21.66 13.62 2.76
C ALA A 162 -22.22 14.94 3.29
N TRP A 163 -21.77 16.04 2.70
CA TRP A 163 -22.16 17.39 3.09
C TRP A 163 -22.96 18.05 1.97
N PHE A 164 -24.14 18.54 2.30
CA PHE A 164 -25.06 19.20 1.38
C PHE A 164 -25.18 20.67 1.75
N ASP A 165 -25.13 21.55 0.77
CA ASP A 165 -25.31 22.98 0.99
C ASP A 165 -26.73 23.28 1.48
N ALA A 166 -26.87 23.97 2.61
CA ALA A 166 -28.18 24.17 3.25
C ALA A 166 -29.11 25.13 2.48
N GLU A 167 -28.58 25.94 1.57
CA GLU A 167 -29.36 26.89 0.75
C GLU A 167 -29.69 26.31 -0.63
N THR A 168 -28.70 25.70 -1.29
CA THR A 168 -28.86 25.17 -2.65
C THR A 168 -29.21 23.69 -2.68
N HIS A 169 -29.09 22.99 -1.55
CA HIS A 169 -29.31 21.54 -1.38
C HIS A 169 -28.41 20.65 -2.26
N ARG A 170 -27.37 21.22 -2.86
CA ARG A 170 -26.41 20.51 -3.71
C ARG A 170 -25.37 19.80 -2.85
N LEU A 171 -24.94 18.63 -3.28
CA LEU A 171 -23.82 17.92 -2.66
C LEU A 171 -22.55 18.78 -2.80
N ALA A 172 -21.93 19.13 -1.69
CA ALA A 172 -20.73 19.96 -1.66
C ALA A 172 -19.47 19.12 -1.51
N ARG A 173 -19.53 18.07 -0.69
CA ARG A 173 -18.36 17.26 -0.33
C ARG A 173 -18.73 15.85 0.06
N ILE A 174 -17.87 14.89 -0.25
CA ILE A 174 -17.86 13.55 0.32
C ILE A 174 -16.49 13.30 0.97
N ALA A 175 -16.46 12.58 2.08
CA ALA A 175 -15.23 12.10 2.71
C ALA A 175 -15.34 10.63 3.11
N TYR A 176 -14.29 9.86 2.88
CA TYR A 176 -14.21 8.43 3.19
C TYR A 176 -12.76 7.97 3.35
N ASP A 177 -12.58 6.83 4.01
CA ASP A 177 -11.26 6.22 4.19
C ASP A 177 -11.10 5.02 3.25
N THR A 178 -10.02 5.02 2.48
CA THR A 178 -9.62 3.90 1.62
C THR A 178 -8.17 3.58 1.88
N GLN A 179 -7.83 2.31 2.14
CA GLN A 179 -6.49 1.93 2.57
C GLN A 179 -6.05 2.77 3.79
N PHE A 180 -4.90 3.43 3.71
CA PHE A 180 -4.38 4.40 4.69
C PHE A 180 -4.65 5.87 4.32
N LEU A 181 -5.45 6.14 3.27
CA LEU A 181 -5.75 7.47 2.77
C LEU A 181 -7.09 7.99 3.31
N HIS A 182 -7.13 9.30 3.54
CA HIS A 182 -8.34 10.04 3.93
C HIS A 182 -8.83 10.85 2.73
N MET A 183 -9.74 10.28 1.96
CA MET A 183 -10.23 10.87 0.71
C MET A 183 -11.22 11.99 0.99
N LYS A 184 -11.06 13.10 0.27
CA LYS A 184 -12.01 14.22 0.25
C LYS A 184 -12.34 14.59 -1.19
N GLU A 185 -13.59 14.38 -1.58
CA GLU A 185 -14.10 14.77 -2.89
C GLU A 185 -14.96 16.03 -2.77
N THR A 186 -14.65 17.07 -3.53
CA THR A 186 -15.40 18.33 -3.53
C THR A 186 -16.13 18.51 -4.85
N TYR A 187 -17.41 18.86 -4.78
CA TYR A 187 -18.33 18.93 -5.91
C TYR A 187 -18.74 20.39 -6.16
N SER A 188 -18.55 20.86 -7.38
CA SER A 188 -18.73 22.27 -7.72
C SER A 188 -19.16 22.47 -9.17
N ASP A 189 -19.43 23.73 -9.54
CA ASP A 189 -19.80 24.12 -10.91
C ASP A 189 -21.05 23.38 -11.42
N TYR A 190 -22.13 23.46 -10.65
CA TYR A 190 -23.37 22.77 -10.98
C TYR A 190 -24.06 23.38 -12.21
N ARG A 191 -24.36 22.55 -13.21
CA ARG A 191 -25.05 22.96 -14.45
C ARG A 191 -26.07 21.91 -14.87
N ARG A 192 -26.96 22.29 -15.78
CA ARG A 192 -27.91 21.34 -16.37
C ARG A 192 -27.24 20.51 -17.48
N GLU A 193 -27.27 19.19 -17.33
CA GLU A 193 -26.76 18.21 -18.30
C GLU A 193 -27.61 16.93 -18.22
N GLY A 194 -27.96 16.33 -19.36
CA GLY A 194 -28.83 15.14 -19.39
C GLY A 194 -30.20 15.29 -18.70
N GLY A 195 -30.70 16.52 -18.52
CA GLY A 195 -31.95 16.82 -17.78
C GLY A 195 -31.79 16.98 -16.26
N LEU A 196 -30.60 16.73 -15.73
CA LEU A 196 -30.25 16.83 -14.31
C LEU A 196 -29.39 18.06 -14.05
N ASN A 197 -29.35 18.52 -12.80
CA ASN A 197 -28.45 19.57 -12.34
C ASN A 197 -27.26 18.93 -11.60
N LEU A 198 -26.18 18.68 -12.34
CA LEU A 198 -25.04 17.87 -11.91
C LEU A 198 -23.79 18.73 -11.66
N PRO A 199 -22.87 18.31 -10.78
CA PRO A 199 -21.58 18.97 -10.62
C PRO A 199 -20.72 18.75 -11.86
N HIS A 200 -20.29 19.82 -12.52
CA HIS A 200 -19.34 19.71 -13.64
C HIS A 200 -17.89 19.66 -13.20
N LYS A 201 -17.59 19.87 -11.92
CA LYS A 201 -16.22 19.75 -11.41
C LYS A 201 -16.19 18.96 -10.12
N ILE A 202 -15.42 17.88 -10.13
CA ILE A 202 -15.11 17.05 -8.97
C ILE A 202 -13.61 17.19 -8.72
N ALA A 203 -13.22 17.57 -7.49
CA ALA A 203 -11.82 17.59 -7.06
C ALA A 203 -11.62 16.52 -5.99
N SER A 204 -10.71 15.58 -6.23
CA SER A 204 -10.39 14.46 -5.35
C SER A 204 -9.06 14.71 -4.65
N ASP A 205 -9.07 14.78 -3.33
CA ASP A 205 -7.90 15.07 -2.50
C ASP A 205 -7.64 13.86 -1.58
N PRO A 206 -6.55 13.11 -1.82
CA PRO A 206 -6.18 11.95 -0.99
C PRO A 206 -5.47 12.34 0.32
N GLY A 207 -5.30 13.64 0.61
CA GLY A 207 -4.59 14.11 1.79
C GLY A 207 -3.06 14.08 1.66
N MET A 208 -2.53 13.96 0.43
CA MET A 208 -1.08 13.89 0.14
C MET A 208 -0.48 15.24 -0.30
N GLY A 209 -1.17 16.35 -0.01
CA GLY A 209 -0.79 17.69 -0.45
C GLY A 209 -1.35 18.07 -1.83
N ALA A 210 -1.12 19.31 -2.24
CA ALA A 210 -1.76 19.88 -3.44
C ALA A 210 -1.43 19.14 -4.74
N GLU A 211 -0.25 18.51 -4.83
CA GLU A 211 0.17 17.73 -6.01
C GLU A 211 -0.53 16.38 -6.14
N GLY A 212 -1.11 15.86 -5.05
CA GLY A 212 -1.93 14.66 -5.07
C GLY A 212 -3.40 14.93 -5.45
N VAL A 213 -3.80 16.18 -5.65
CA VAL A 213 -5.19 16.52 -5.97
C VAL A 213 -5.47 16.28 -7.44
N GLU A 214 -6.51 15.50 -7.71
CA GLU A 214 -7.00 15.22 -9.05
C GLU A 214 -8.31 15.97 -9.32
N THR A 215 -8.59 16.29 -10.58
CA THR A 215 -9.80 16.99 -11.00
C THR A 215 -10.44 16.27 -12.18
N SER A 216 -11.73 15.98 -12.07
CA SER A 216 -12.55 15.50 -13.18
C SER A 216 -13.60 16.56 -13.53
N VAL A 217 -13.65 16.93 -14.81
CA VAL A 217 -14.63 17.86 -15.37
C VAL A 217 -15.64 17.10 -16.19
N LEU A 218 -16.92 17.17 -15.85
CA LEU A 218 -17.98 16.47 -16.59
C LEU A 218 -18.19 17.16 -17.94
N ASP A 219 -18.00 16.38 -19.01
CA ASP A 219 -18.18 16.83 -20.39
C ASP A 219 -19.56 16.47 -20.92
N LYS A 220 -20.04 15.26 -20.60
CA LYS A 220 -21.28 14.74 -21.16
C LYS A 220 -21.89 13.66 -20.28
N VAL A 221 -23.22 13.59 -20.30
CA VAL A 221 -24.00 12.48 -19.75
C VAL A 221 -24.85 11.84 -20.83
N SER A 222 -24.95 10.52 -20.81
CA SER A 222 -25.89 9.78 -21.63
C SER A 222 -26.59 8.67 -20.86
N PHE A 223 -27.85 8.43 -21.23
CA PHE A 223 -28.67 7.37 -20.66
C PHE A 223 -29.07 6.37 -21.73
N GLY A 224 -29.12 5.10 -21.35
CA GLY A 224 -29.40 4.00 -22.25
C GLY A 224 -30.18 2.87 -21.58
N PRO A 225 -30.50 1.81 -22.35
CA PRO A 225 -31.17 0.63 -21.80
C PRO A 225 -30.27 -0.07 -20.77
N ALA A 226 -30.92 -0.78 -19.85
CA ALA A 226 -30.21 -1.58 -18.84
C ALA A 226 -29.33 -2.64 -19.52
N ARG A 227 -28.19 -2.93 -18.88
CA ARG A 227 -27.24 -3.94 -19.33
C ARG A 227 -27.20 -5.09 -18.32
N PRO A 228 -26.93 -6.34 -18.75
CA PRO A 228 -26.71 -7.42 -17.80
C PRO A 228 -25.50 -7.10 -16.92
N LEU A 229 -25.47 -7.58 -15.67
CA LEU A 229 -24.35 -7.36 -14.74
C LEU A 229 -23.01 -7.85 -15.31
N SER A 230 -23.03 -8.87 -16.16
CA SER A 230 -21.84 -9.37 -16.88
C SER A 230 -21.18 -8.32 -17.79
N ALA A 231 -21.86 -7.22 -18.14
CA ALA A 231 -21.26 -6.11 -18.87
C ALA A 231 -20.28 -5.28 -18.02
N TYR A 232 -20.33 -5.45 -16.69
CA TYR A 232 -19.47 -4.79 -15.70
C TYR A 232 -18.49 -5.77 -15.05
N ALA A 233 -18.51 -7.04 -15.46
CA ALA A 233 -17.63 -8.08 -14.93
C ALA A 233 -16.21 -7.95 -15.49
N MET A 234 -15.25 -8.48 -14.73
CA MET A 234 -13.84 -8.44 -15.11
C MET A 234 -13.62 -9.13 -16.46
N PRO A 235 -12.88 -8.49 -17.39
CA PRO A 235 -12.43 -9.17 -18.60
C PRO A 235 -11.58 -10.41 -18.29
N THR A 236 -11.72 -11.45 -19.12
CA THR A 236 -11.07 -12.76 -18.89
C THR A 236 -9.78 -12.95 -19.70
N ALA A 237 -9.36 -11.95 -20.47
CA ALA A 237 -8.14 -12.03 -21.27
C ALA A 237 -6.91 -12.13 -20.36
N PRO A 238 -6.00 -13.10 -20.58
CA PRO A 238 -4.77 -13.19 -19.80
C PRO A 238 -3.86 -12.00 -20.09
N PRO A 239 -3.05 -11.56 -19.12
CA PRO A 239 -2.13 -10.46 -19.33
C PRO A 239 -1.06 -10.82 -20.37
N THR A 240 -0.75 -9.90 -21.27
CA THR A 240 0.24 -10.07 -22.35
C THR A 240 1.54 -9.36 -22.04
N GLY A 241 2.59 -9.59 -22.83
CA GLY A 241 3.83 -8.80 -22.75
C GLY A 241 4.99 -9.48 -22.03
N ALA A 242 4.78 -10.60 -21.35
CA ALA A 242 5.88 -11.41 -20.81
C ALA A 242 6.10 -12.69 -21.62
N VAL A 243 7.36 -12.99 -21.96
CA VAL A 243 7.74 -14.22 -22.68
C VAL A 243 9.05 -14.78 -22.15
N ILE A 244 9.26 -16.07 -22.38
CA ILE A 244 10.55 -16.73 -22.15
C ILE A 244 11.25 -16.90 -23.50
N ALA A 245 12.50 -16.46 -23.59
CA ALA A 245 13.31 -16.52 -24.80
C ALA A 245 13.34 -17.93 -25.40
N GLY A 246 13.23 -18.02 -26.73
CA GLY A 246 13.22 -19.29 -27.46
C GLY A 246 11.98 -20.17 -27.22
N GLY A 247 10.93 -19.66 -26.56
CA GLY A 247 9.70 -20.42 -26.31
C GLY A 247 9.84 -21.52 -25.24
N ALA A 248 10.92 -21.49 -24.46
CA ALA A 248 11.16 -22.44 -23.38
C ALA A 248 10.01 -22.41 -22.35
N ALA A 249 9.84 -23.52 -21.62
CA ALA A 249 8.80 -23.61 -20.59
C ALA A 249 9.13 -22.81 -19.32
N SER A 250 10.42 -22.71 -19.00
CA SER A 250 10.92 -22.05 -17.82
C SER A 250 12.33 -21.50 -18.06
N THR A 251 12.73 -20.53 -17.24
CA THR A 251 14.11 -20.04 -17.16
C THR A 251 14.47 -19.78 -15.69
N THR A 252 15.72 -20.06 -15.33
CA THR A 252 16.23 -19.86 -13.96
C THR A 252 17.37 -18.86 -13.97
N VAL A 253 17.37 -17.94 -13.00
CA VAL A 253 18.42 -16.94 -12.80
C VAL A 253 18.93 -16.98 -11.37
N PRO A 254 20.23 -16.76 -11.14
CA PRO A 254 20.74 -16.54 -9.80
C PRO A 254 20.32 -15.17 -9.27
N PHE A 255 20.26 -15.03 -7.95
CA PHE A 255 20.08 -13.74 -7.28
C PHE A 255 21.07 -13.58 -6.12
N ARG A 256 21.31 -12.34 -5.71
CA ARG A 256 22.04 -12.01 -4.47
C ARG A 256 21.02 -11.67 -3.39
N LEU A 257 21.17 -12.25 -2.19
CA LEU A 257 20.37 -11.89 -1.02
C LEU A 257 21.17 -10.95 -0.12
N LEU A 258 20.84 -9.66 -0.11
CA LEU A 258 21.50 -8.66 0.74
C LEU A 258 20.45 -7.96 1.58
N ASN A 259 20.69 -7.79 2.87
CA ASN A 259 19.70 -7.24 3.81
C ASN A 259 18.31 -7.90 3.69
N ASN A 260 18.26 -9.19 3.31
CA ASN A 260 17.05 -9.94 2.95
C ASN A 260 16.31 -9.49 1.67
N HIS A 261 16.75 -8.47 0.94
CA HIS A 261 16.21 -8.18 -0.39
C HIS A 261 16.83 -9.08 -1.47
N ILE A 262 16.04 -9.39 -2.50
CA ILE A 262 16.43 -10.22 -3.64
C ILE A 262 16.90 -9.32 -4.78
N TYR A 263 18.18 -9.42 -5.15
CA TYR A 263 18.76 -8.65 -6.25
C TYR A 263 19.09 -9.54 -7.46
N VAL A 264 18.60 -9.13 -8.62
CA VAL A 264 18.91 -9.74 -9.91
C VAL A 264 19.60 -8.74 -10.84
N GLN A 265 20.25 -9.25 -11.88
CA GLN A 265 20.78 -8.44 -12.96
C GLN A 265 19.78 -8.42 -14.11
N ALA A 266 19.46 -7.23 -14.61
CA ALA A 266 18.51 -7.02 -15.70
C ALA A 266 19.13 -6.16 -16.81
N THR A 267 18.57 -6.24 -18.02
CA THR A 267 18.79 -5.22 -19.05
C THR A 267 17.50 -4.46 -19.32
N VAL A 268 17.60 -3.17 -19.60
CA VAL A 268 16.48 -2.32 -20.01
C VAL A 268 16.77 -1.80 -21.41
N ASP A 269 15.86 -2.08 -22.35
CA ASP A 269 15.99 -1.77 -23.79
C ASP A 269 17.35 -2.16 -24.37
N GLY A 270 17.82 -3.35 -23.99
CA GLY A 270 19.10 -3.93 -24.45
C GLY A 270 20.36 -3.34 -23.80
N LYS A 271 20.24 -2.38 -22.87
CA LYS A 271 21.35 -1.81 -22.11
C LYS A 271 21.45 -2.44 -20.72
N GLY A 272 22.65 -2.50 -20.15
CA GLY A 272 22.91 -3.06 -18.82
C GLY A 272 24.23 -3.85 -18.77
N PRO A 273 24.43 -4.67 -17.72
CA PRO A 273 23.43 -5.05 -16.71
C PRO A 273 23.18 -3.96 -15.66
N TYR A 274 21.96 -3.94 -15.14
CA TYR A 274 21.48 -3.08 -14.06
C TYR A 274 21.03 -3.93 -12.88
N THR A 275 21.12 -3.38 -11.66
CA THR A 275 20.74 -4.08 -10.43
C THR A 275 19.28 -3.80 -10.08
N PHE A 276 18.47 -4.85 -10.07
CA PHE A 276 17.03 -4.79 -9.80
C PHE A 276 16.66 -5.55 -8.54
N ILE A 277 15.76 -4.98 -7.74
CA ILE A 277 15.05 -5.72 -6.70
C ILE A 277 13.89 -6.50 -7.33
N VAL A 278 13.62 -7.71 -6.82
CA VAL A 278 12.41 -8.47 -7.16
C VAL A 278 11.41 -8.37 -6.01
N ASP A 279 10.28 -7.74 -6.26
CA ASP A 279 9.32 -7.31 -5.23
C ASP A 279 7.89 -7.78 -5.53
N THR A 280 7.34 -8.70 -4.75
CA THR A 280 5.93 -9.10 -4.85
C THR A 280 4.95 -8.04 -4.38
N GLY A 281 5.42 -7.07 -3.59
CA GLY A 281 4.65 -6.01 -2.97
C GLY A 281 4.82 -4.64 -3.59
N GLY A 282 5.29 -4.57 -4.83
CA GLY A 282 5.42 -3.32 -5.55
C GLY A 282 5.28 -3.46 -7.07
N HIS A 283 5.15 -2.31 -7.70
CA HIS A 283 5.17 -2.15 -9.15
C HIS A 283 6.59 -2.07 -9.71
N THR A 284 6.72 -2.12 -11.04
CA THR A 284 7.99 -1.89 -11.71
C THR A 284 8.42 -0.42 -11.55
N LEU A 285 9.61 -0.21 -10.97
CA LEU A 285 10.21 1.11 -10.75
C LEU A 285 11.54 1.22 -11.50
N LEU A 286 11.80 2.37 -12.09
CA LEU A 286 13.09 2.73 -12.68
C LEU A 286 13.62 3.99 -11.98
N SER A 287 14.87 3.98 -11.55
CA SER A 287 15.50 5.19 -11.02
C SER A 287 15.57 6.29 -12.08
N PRO A 288 15.47 7.58 -11.70
CA PRO A 288 15.62 8.68 -12.65
C PRO A 288 16.95 8.62 -13.44
N GLN A 289 18.01 8.15 -12.79
CA GLN A 289 19.33 7.94 -13.40
C GLN A 289 19.26 6.87 -14.50
N LEU A 290 18.60 5.74 -14.23
CA LEU A 290 18.41 4.67 -15.22
C LEU A 290 17.57 5.15 -16.41
N VAL A 291 16.46 5.86 -16.15
CA VAL A 291 15.61 6.46 -17.18
C VAL A 291 16.45 7.34 -18.12
N GLN A 292 17.31 8.21 -17.56
CA GLN A 292 18.20 9.07 -18.34
C GLN A 292 19.25 8.27 -19.14
N GLN A 293 19.90 7.27 -18.53
CA GLN A 293 20.95 6.46 -19.19
C GLN A 293 20.40 5.64 -20.36
N VAL A 294 19.19 5.10 -20.21
CA VAL A 294 18.53 4.32 -21.26
C VAL A 294 17.97 5.24 -22.34
N GLY A 295 17.65 6.50 -22.00
CA GLY A 295 17.03 7.47 -22.91
C GLY A 295 15.51 7.35 -22.95
N LEU A 296 14.92 6.84 -21.87
CA LEU A 296 13.48 6.76 -21.68
C LEU A 296 12.92 8.15 -21.33
N LYS A 297 11.62 8.32 -21.55
CA LYS A 297 10.90 9.55 -21.21
C LYS A 297 9.94 9.27 -20.07
N SER A 298 10.01 10.11 -19.03
CA SER A 298 9.01 10.15 -17.97
C SER A 298 7.94 11.18 -18.34
N VAL A 299 6.68 10.87 -18.07
CA VAL A 299 5.52 11.78 -18.19
C VAL A 299 4.79 11.84 -16.87
N GLY A 300 4.06 12.93 -16.61
CA GLY A 300 3.36 13.16 -15.36
C GLY A 300 4.29 13.46 -14.18
N GLU A 301 3.69 14.06 -13.15
CA GLU A 301 4.28 14.44 -11.87
C GLU A 301 3.24 14.15 -10.78
N GLY A 302 3.39 13.02 -10.10
CA GLY A 302 2.54 12.58 -9.00
C GLY A 302 3.34 12.31 -7.72
N VAL A 303 2.66 11.75 -6.74
CA VAL A 303 3.23 11.43 -5.43
C VAL A 303 3.02 9.94 -5.13
N SER A 304 4.06 9.28 -4.61
CA SER A 304 4.02 7.88 -4.17
C SER A 304 4.30 7.78 -2.67
N SER A 305 3.72 6.76 -2.05
CA SER A 305 3.83 6.43 -0.62
C SER A 305 4.30 4.99 -0.44
N GLY A 306 4.80 4.65 0.75
CA GLY A 306 5.20 3.29 1.11
C GLY A 306 5.39 3.13 2.61
N ALA A 307 6.27 2.23 3.04
CA ALA A 307 6.67 2.14 4.44
C ALA A 307 7.46 3.40 4.87
N GLY A 308 7.17 3.90 6.07
CA GLY A 308 7.63 5.20 6.58
C GLY A 308 6.62 6.33 6.35
N GLU A 309 6.79 7.46 7.05
CA GLU A 309 5.78 8.54 7.10
C GLU A 309 5.85 9.54 5.92
N GLY A 310 6.88 9.46 5.06
CA GLY A 310 7.09 10.38 3.95
C GLY A 310 6.51 9.95 2.60
N HIS A 311 6.67 10.81 1.60
CA HIS A 311 6.28 10.57 0.21
C HIS A 311 7.43 10.86 -0.76
N SER A 312 7.39 10.29 -1.96
CA SER A 312 8.36 10.53 -3.05
C SER A 312 7.66 10.99 -4.32
N SER A 313 8.36 11.75 -5.18
CA SER A 313 7.84 12.11 -6.50
C SER A 313 7.73 10.89 -7.40
N LEU A 314 6.72 10.89 -8.26
CA LEU A 314 6.39 9.77 -9.14
C LEU A 314 6.19 10.27 -10.57
N GLY A 315 6.91 9.69 -11.51
CA GLY A 315 6.64 9.84 -12.95
C GLY A 315 6.21 8.50 -13.56
N PHE A 316 5.59 8.55 -14.73
CA PHE A 316 5.20 7.37 -15.51
C PHE A 316 6.18 7.17 -16.66
N VAL A 317 6.63 5.93 -16.87
CA VAL A 317 7.62 5.61 -17.90
C VAL A 317 7.22 4.35 -18.67
N ARG A 318 7.20 4.45 -20.00
CA ARG A 318 7.06 3.30 -20.89
C ARG A 318 8.44 2.81 -21.30
N TYR A 319 8.69 1.51 -21.16
CA TYR A 319 9.91 0.86 -21.62
C TYR A 319 9.61 -0.19 -22.69
N GLY A 320 10.55 -0.42 -23.61
CA GLY A 320 10.41 -1.42 -24.66
C GLY A 320 10.57 -2.84 -24.13
N GLU A 321 11.57 -3.07 -23.28
CA GLU A 321 11.86 -4.37 -22.69
C GLU A 321 12.66 -4.26 -21.37
N ILE A 322 12.22 -4.99 -20.34
CA ILE A 322 13.07 -5.40 -19.21
C ILE A 322 13.33 -6.90 -19.34
N ALA A 323 14.60 -7.30 -19.32
CA ALA A 323 15.01 -8.69 -19.47
C ALA A 323 15.81 -9.16 -18.25
N ILE A 324 15.43 -10.31 -17.68
CA ILE A 324 16.11 -10.94 -16.54
C ILE A 324 16.46 -12.38 -16.94
N GLY A 325 17.73 -12.64 -17.21
CA GLY A 325 18.17 -13.91 -17.80
C GLY A 325 17.43 -14.25 -19.09
N GLY A 326 16.57 -15.27 -19.08
CA GLY A 326 15.75 -15.67 -20.22
C GLY A 326 14.34 -15.07 -20.29
N VAL A 327 13.85 -14.43 -19.22
CA VAL A 327 12.50 -13.83 -19.21
C VAL A 327 12.56 -12.41 -19.77
N ARG A 328 11.51 -11.99 -20.47
CA ARG A 328 11.39 -10.71 -21.17
C ARG A 328 10.03 -10.12 -20.88
N LEU A 329 9.98 -8.94 -20.26
CA LEU A 329 8.78 -8.14 -20.05
C LEU A 329 8.80 -6.96 -21.02
N LYS A 330 7.85 -6.89 -21.94
CA LYS A 330 7.88 -6.03 -23.12
C LYS A 330 6.73 -5.05 -23.15
N ASP A 331 7.00 -3.84 -23.62
CA ASP A 331 6.04 -2.76 -23.86
C ASP A 331 5.07 -2.60 -22.69
N GLN A 332 5.63 -2.26 -21.54
CA GLN A 332 4.86 -2.02 -20.32
C GLN A 332 5.10 -0.61 -19.83
N MET A 333 4.14 -0.11 -19.05
CA MET A 333 4.35 1.02 -18.17
C MET A 333 4.99 0.56 -16.87
N GLY A 334 5.81 1.43 -16.30
CA GLY A 334 6.24 1.40 -14.91
C GLY A 334 6.34 2.82 -14.41
N PHE A 335 6.97 3.00 -13.25
CA PHE A 335 7.15 4.31 -12.65
C PHE A 335 8.61 4.74 -12.62
N ALA A 336 8.85 6.04 -12.74
CA ALA A 336 10.13 6.68 -12.55
C ALA A 336 10.14 7.36 -11.18
N THR A 337 10.91 6.82 -10.23
CA THR A 337 11.00 7.38 -8.87
C THR A 337 12.30 6.93 -8.18
N GLY A 338 12.68 7.63 -7.12
CA GLY A 338 13.76 7.16 -6.24
C GLY A 338 13.34 5.88 -5.53
N ILE A 339 14.16 4.84 -5.60
CA ILE A 339 13.86 3.53 -4.99
C ILE A 339 14.45 3.49 -3.57
N TYR A 340 15.78 3.39 -3.49
CA TYR A 340 16.53 3.46 -2.24
C TYR A 340 17.73 4.36 -2.42
N ASP A 341 18.00 5.18 -1.41
CA ASP A 341 19.31 5.83 -1.30
C ASP A 341 20.38 4.74 -1.15
N PRO A 342 21.45 4.72 -1.98
CA PRO A 342 22.50 3.70 -1.91
C PRO A 342 23.16 3.60 -0.53
N SER A 343 23.13 4.65 0.28
CA SER A 343 23.58 4.63 1.68
C SER A 343 22.81 3.62 2.54
N ILE A 344 21.56 3.33 2.21
CA ILE A 344 20.70 2.45 2.99
C ILE A 344 21.04 0.99 2.72
N GLU A 345 21.20 0.60 1.46
CA GLU A 345 21.43 -0.80 1.08
C GLU A 345 22.93 -1.14 0.96
N GLY A 346 23.80 -0.14 0.84
CA GLY A 346 25.24 -0.29 0.63
C GLY A 346 25.62 -0.57 -0.83
N ILE A 347 24.64 -0.59 -1.72
CA ILE A 347 24.80 -0.79 -3.16
C ILE A 347 23.87 0.14 -3.92
N ALA A 348 24.23 0.48 -5.16
CA ALA A 348 23.33 1.14 -6.08
C ALA A 348 22.21 0.17 -6.51
N VAL A 349 20.97 0.69 -6.52
CA VAL A 349 19.78 -0.01 -7.01
C VAL A 349 19.22 0.81 -8.16
N ASP A 350 19.20 0.22 -9.34
CA ASP A 350 18.82 0.94 -10.58
C ASP A 350 17.32 0.85 -10.84
N GLY A 351 16.69 -0.24 -10.37
CA GLY A 351 15.29 -0.56 -10.64
C GLY A 351 14.69 -1.57 -9.67
N MET A 352 13.39 -1.79 -9.84
CA MET A 352 12.61 -2.82 -9.17
C MET A 352 11.67 -3.44 -10.20
N VAL A 353 11.48 -4.75 -10.14
CA VAL A 353 10.48 -5.47 -10.92
C VAL A 353 9.56 -6.20 -9.96
N GLY A 354 8.25 -6.13 -10.21
CA GLY A 354 7.29 -6.71 -9.28
C GLY A 354 6.05 -7.22 -9.96
N PHE A 355 4.92 -6.63 -9.59
CA PHE A 355 3.58 -7.11 -9.95
C PHE A 355 3.43 -7.42 -11.44
N GLU A 356 3.94 -6.57 -12.33
CA GLU A 356 3.77 -6.72 -13.78
C GLU A 356 4.40 -8.01 -14.30
N LEU A 357 5.58 -8.38 -13.80
CA LEU A 357 6.25 -9.62 -14.20
C LEU A 357 5.61 -10.83 -13.53
N ILE A 358 5.36 -10.76 -12.22
CA ILE A 358 4.92 -11.90 -11.40
C ILE A 358 3.46 -12.28 -11.74
N ARG A 359 2.62 -11.31 -12.10
CA ARG A 359 1.26 -11.56 -12.59
C ARG A 359 1.24 -12.34 -13.91
N ARG A 360 2.31 -12.27 -14.71
CA ARG A 360 2.42 -12.90 -16.03
C ARG A 360 3.22 -14.21 -16.02
N MET A 361 3.82 -14.58 -14.90
CA MET A 361 4.72 -15.74 -14.79
C MET A 361 4.49 -16.48 -13.47
N VAL A 362 4.50 -17.81 -13.52
CA VAL A 362 4.63 -18.58 -12.27
C VAL A 362 6.07 -18.43 -11.77
N THR A 363 6.23 -17.79 -10.62
CA THR A 363 7.54 -17.34 -10.12
C THR A 363 7.93 -18.16 -8.89
N THR A 364 9.04 -18.90 -8.97
CA THR A 364 9.57 -19.70 -7.86
C THR A 364 10.87 -19.10 -7.34
N VAL A 365 10.88 -18.67 -6.08
CA VAL A 365 12.07 -18.20 -5.36
C VAL A 365 12.60 -19.33 -4.47
N ASP A 366 13.78 -19.85 -4.80
CA ASP A 366 14.52 -20.80 -3.96
C ASP A 366 15.59 -20.04 -3.18
N TYR A 367 15.30 -19.66 -1.94
CA TYR A 367 16.24 -18.95 -1.08
C TYR A 367 17.46 -19.79 -0.67
N GLY A 368 17.32 -21.12 -0.64
CA GLY A 368 18.41 -22.03 -0.29
C GLY A 368 19.45 -22.11 -1.40
N LYS A 369 19.00 -22.10 -2.66
CA LYS A 369 19.87 -22.08 -3.84
C LYS A 369 20.17 -20.68 -4.37
N GLN A 370 19.50 -19.67 -3.83
CA GLN A 370 19.56 -18.29 -4.30
C GLN A 370 19.25 -18.18 -5.81
N THR A 371 18.17 -18.82 -6.24
CA THR A 371 17.71 -18.76 -7.63
C THR A 371 16.23 -18.39 -7.74
N ILE A 372 15.86 -17.67 -8.80
CA ILE A 372 14.47 -17.45 -9.20
C ILE A 372 14.21 -18.22 -10.49
N THR A 373 13.10 -18.96 -10.55
CA THR A 373 12.63 -19.62 -11.77
C THR A 373 11.32 -19.01 -12.22
N PHE A 374 11.29 -18.49 -13.44
CA PHE A 374 10.08 -18.02 -14.11
C PHE A 374 9.57 -19.12 -15.03
N THR A 375 8.31 -19.50 -14.88
CA THR A 375 7.65 -20.55 -15.67
C THR A 375 6.43 -19.96 -16.37
N ASP A 376 6.28 -20.31 -17.65
CA ASP A 376 5.10 -19.98 -18.44
C ASP A 376 3.84 -20.59 -17.77
N PRO A 377 2.85 -19.78 -17.36
CA PRO A 377 1.66 -20.28 -16.66
C PRO A 377 0.91 -21.38 -17.43
N ALA A 378 0.90 -21.33 -18.76
CA ALA A 378 0.23 -22.34 -19.59
C ALA A 378 0.93 -23.72 -19.53
N LYS A 379 2.23 -23.73 -19.20
CA LYS A 379 3.06 -24.94 -19.10
C LYS A 379 3.30 -25.36 -17.65
N PHE A 380 2.94 -24.54 -16.67
CA PHE A 380 3.06 -24.87 -15.27
C PHE A 380 2.06 -25.95 -14.86
N ARG A 381 2.53 -26.94 -14.09
CA ARG A 381 1.69 -28.01 -13.53
C ARG A 381 1.99 -28.12 -12.03
N PRO A 382 1.07 -27.68 -11.16
CA PRO A 382 1.23 -27.84 -9.72
C PRO A 382 1.47 -29.31 -9.34
N SER A 383 2.32 -29.54 -8.35
CA SER A 383 2.56 -30.87 -7.82
C SER A 383 2.78 -30.81 -6.29
N PRO A 384 2.57 -31.92 -5.56
CA PRO A 384 2.84 -31.97 -4.13
C PRO A 384 4.29 -31.60 -3.74
N ALA A 385 5.24 -31.68 -4.69
CA ALA A 385 6.64 -31.33 -4.46
C ALA A 385 6.88 -29.82 -4.22
N LEU A 386 5.89 -28.97 -4.52
CA LEU A 386 5.90 -27.53 -4.27
C LEU A 386 5.61 -27.17 -2.80
N GLY A 387 5.21 -28.15 -1.98
CA GLY A 387 4.89 -27.93 -0.57
C GLY A 387 3.42 -27.59 -0.34
N VAL A 388 3.14 -26.88 0.75
CA VAL A 388 1.77 -26.57 1.17
C VAL A 388 1.21 -25.46 0.29
N ALA A 389 0.04 -25.68 -0.30
CA ALA A 389 -0.71 -24.66 -1.03
C ALA A 389 -1.39 -23.71 -0.03
N VAL A 390 -1.16 -22.42 -0.21
CA VAL A 390 -1.71 -21.32 0.58
C VAL A 390 -2.51 -20.43 -0.37
N PRO A 391 -3.84 -20.51 -0.35
CA PRO A 391 -4.67 -19.63 -1.16
C PRO A 391 -4.53 -18.18 -0.67
N PHE A 392 -4.66 -17.24 -1.59
CA PHE A 392 -4.69 -15.82 -1.29
C PHE A 392 -5.78 -15.14 -2.09
N VAL A 393 -6.05 -13.88 -1.76
CA VAL A 393 -6.76 -12.95 -2.65
C VAL A 393 -5.88 -11.74 -2.92
N PHE A 394 -6.25 -10.87 -3.86
CA PHE A 394 -5.52 -9.61 -4.02
C PHE A 394 -6.14 -8.51 -3.18
N TYR A 395 -5.29 -7.84 -2.42
CA TYR A 395 -5.54 -6.50 -1.91
C TYR A 395 -4.63 -5.57 -2.70
N ASP A 396 -5.19 -4.81 -3.63
CA ASP A 396 -4.42 -4.07 -4.63
C ASP A 396 -3.59 -5.01 -5.53
N HIS A 397 -2.27 -4.91 -5.47
CA HIS A 397 -1.32 -5.75 -6.20
C HIS A 397 -0.68 -6.84 -5.30
N LEU A 398 -0.98 -6.84 -4.00
CA LEU A 398 -0.37 -7.71 -3.00
C LEU A 398 -1.16 -9.01 -2.79
N PRO A 399 -0.49 -10.17 -2.67
CA PRO A 399 -1.12 -11.39 -2.17
C PRO A 399 -1.51 -11.23 -0.70
N PHE A 400 -2.82 -11.27 -0.44
CA PHE A 400 -3.44 -11.15 0.87
C PHE A 400 -3.82 -12.55 1.39
N VAL A 401 -3.07 -13.03 2.39
CA VAL A 401 -3.10 -14.40 2.89
C VAL A 401 -3.69 -14.45 4.30
N ALA A 402 -4.67 -15.31 4.53
CA ALA A 402 -5.18 -15.57 5.88
C ALA A 402 -4.21 -16.43 6.70
N GLY A 403 -4.18 -16.23 8.02
CA GLY A 403 -3.44 -17.03 8.97
C GLY A 403 -3.77 -16.64 10.41
N SER A 404 -2.80 -16.79 11.32
CA SER A 404 -3.00 -16.38 12.72
C SER A 404 -1.70 -16.02 13.44
N VAL A 405 -1.77 -15.08 14.38
CA VAL A 405 -0.70 -14.79 15.34
C VAL A 405 -1.19 -14.98 16.77
N ALA A 406 -0.51 -15.83 17.55
CA ALA A 406 -0.89 -16.10 18.95
C ALA A 406 -2.40 -16.41 19.13
N GLY A 407 -2.98 -17.15 18.19
CA GLY A 407 -4.40 -17.54 18.18
C GLY A 407 -5.38 -16.47 17.69
N LEU A 408 -4.91 -15.27 17.35
CA LEU A 408 -5.72 -14.25 16.68
C LEU A 408 -5.78 -14.56 15.18
N PRO A 409 -6.96 -14.63 14.56
CA PRO A 409 -7.08 -14.60 13.10
C PRO A 409 -6.42 -13.33 12.56
N THR A 410 -5.71 -13.46 11.44
CA THR A 410 -4.86 -12.39 10.91
C THR A 410 -4.73 -12.52 9.41
N HIS A 411 -4.67 -11.39 8.70
CA HIS A 411 -4.40 -11.32 7.28
C HIS A 411 -3.04 -10.69 7.00
N PHE A 412 -2.32 -11.29 6.07
CA PHE A 412 -0.95 -10.94 5.76
C PHE A 412 -0.78 -10.55 4.31
N ASP A 413 -0.15 -9.41 4.08
CA ASP A 413 0.42 -9.08 2.78
C ASP A 413 1.75 -9.82 2.60
N ILE A 414 2.02 -10.32 1.39
CA ILE A 414 3.26 -11.02 1.05
C ILE A 414 4.16 -10.13 0.19
N ASP A 415 5.28 -9.72 0.77
CA ASP A 415 6.13 -8.66 0.24
C ASP A 415 7.61 -9.08 0.24
N THR A 416 8.13 -9.52 -0.91
CA THR A 416 9.56 -9.85 -1.04
C THR A 416 10.47 -8.62 -1.02
N GLY A 417 9.92 -7.43 -1.25
CA GLY A 417 10.57 -6.12 -1.10
C GLY A 417 10.74 -5.69 0.35
N SER A 418 10.06 -6.33 1.31
CA SER A 418 10.32 -6.13 2.74
C SER A 418 11.46 -7.02 3.25
N ARG A 419 12.44 -6.39 3.91
CA ARG A 419 13.53 -7.11 4.60
C ARG A 419 13.10 -7.82 5.88
N SER A 420 11.96 -7.42 6.45
CA SER A 420 11.52 -7.88 7.76
C SER A 420 11.10 -9.35 7.72
N GLN A 421 10.94 -9.95 8.89
CA GLN A 421 10.24 -11.23 8.97
C GLN A 421 8.74 -11.01 8.88
N ILE A 422 8.21 -10.18 9.76
CA ILE A 422 6.85 -9.69 9.71
C ILE A 422 6.76 -8.37 10.48
N ASP A 423 6.01 -7.41 9.95
CA ASP A 423 5.69 -6.16 10.62
C ASP A 423 4.16 -6.02 10.73
N PHE A 424 3.64 -5.87 11.94
CA PHE A 424 2.20 -5.68 12.19
C PHE A 424 1.82 -4.21 12.11
N THR A 425 0.72 -3.90 11.43
CA THR A 425 0.24 -2.53 11.22
C THR A 425 -0.12 -1.86 12.55
N SER A 426 0.07 -0.55 12.64
CA SER A 426 -0.21 0.17 13.88
C SER A 426 -1.69 0.07 14.34
N PRO A 427 -2.70 0.03 13.43
CA PRO A 427 -4.08 -0.26 13.82
C PRO A 427 -4.27 -1.64 14.45
N PHE A 428 -3.69 -2.70 13.86
CA PHE A 428 -3.81 -4.06 14.40
C PHE A 428 -3.11 -4.21 15.76
N VAL A 429 -1.91 -3.61 15.89
CA VAL A 429 -1.17 -3.55 17.16
C VAL A 429 -2.02 -2.94 18.27
N LYS A 430 -2.72 -1.84 17.98
CA LYS A 430 -3.60 -1.13 18.92
C LYS A 430 -4.88 -1.91 19.21
N ALA A 431 -5.54 -2.46 18.19
CA ALA A 431 -6.81 -3.17 18.33
C ALA A 431 -6.71 -4.43 19.21
N HIS A 432 -5.54 -5.06 19.27
CA HIS A 432 -5.31 -6.30 20.01
C HIS A 432 -4.34 -6.17 21.19
N ASP A 433 -3.93 -4.94 21.54
CA ASP A 433 -2.97 -4.65 22.60
C ASP A 433 -1.68 -5.48 22.49
N LEU A 434 -1.13 -5.62 21.28
CA LEU A 434 -0.03 -6.56 21.03
C LEU A 434 1.23 -6.22 21.84
N LYS A 435 1.51 -4.94 22.09
CA LYS A 435 2.63 -4.53 22.97
C LYS A 435 2.46 -5.05 24.40
N ALA A 436 1.23 -5.12 24.91
CA ALA A 436 0.96 -5.66 26.24
C ALA A 436 1.05 -7.20 26.25
N ARG A 437 0.60 -7.86 25.17
CA ARG A 437 0.72 -9.33 25.02
C ARG A 437 2.17 -9.79 24.90
N PHE A 438 3.03 -8.97 24.29
CA PHE A 438 4.44 -9.26 24.07
C PHE A 438 5.32 -8.22 24.77
N SER A 439 5.40 -8.26 26.10
CA SER A 439 6.09 -7.24 26.92
C SER A 439 7.62 -7.29 26.90
N LYS A 440 8.21 -8.31 26.26
CA LYS A 440 9.66 -8.46 26.09
C LYS A 440 10.02 -8.12 24.66
N GLY A 441 10.54 -6.93 24.47
CA GLY A 441 10.87 -6.39 23.17
C GLY A 441 11.70 -5.13 23.27
N ALA A 442 12.13 -4.63 22.11
CA ALA A 442 12.97 -3.44 21.99
C ALA A 442 12.47 -2.55 20.85
N SER A 443 12.39 -1.23 21.10
CA SER A 443 12.10 -0.26 20.05
C SER A 443 13.37 0.12 19.30
N ALA A 444 13.36 -0.04 17.98
CA ALA A 444 14.47 0.32 17.10
C ALA A 444 13.96 0.70 15.72
N VAL A 445 14.79 1.38 14.93
CA VAL A 445 14.63 1.39 13.48
C VAL A 445 14.85 -0.05 12.96
N VAL A 446 13.89 -0.56 12.19
CA VAL A 446 13.92 -1.92 11.61
C VAL A 446 13.89 -1.89 10.09
N GLY A 447 13.29 -0.83 9.55
CA GLY A 447 12.87 -0.68 8.17
C GLY A 447 13.37 0.63 7.57
N TRP A 448 13.46 0.67 6.26
CA TRP A 448 13.59 1.90 5.49
C TRP A 448 12.88 1.65 4.17
N GLY A 449 11.79 2.37 3.93
CA GLY A 449 11.01 2.28 2.71
C GLY A 449 11.06 3.58 1.92
N VAL A 450 10.20 3.69 0.91
CA VAL A 450 10.00 4.90 0.09
C VAL A 450 9.69 6.13 0.96
N GLY A 451 8.96 5.94 2.08
CA GLY A 451 8.62 7.00 3.02
C GLY A 451 9.67 7.28 4.10
N GLY A 452 10.84 6.62 4.08
CA GLY A 452 11.92 6.83 5.04
C GLY A 452 12.06 5.70 6.09
N PRO A 453 12.72 5.97 7.24
CA PRO A 453 12.94 4.95 8.27
C PRO A 453 11.62 4.54 8.91
N SER A 454 11.46 3.24 9.16
CA SER A 454 10.34 2.69 9.92
C SER A 454 10.80 2.20 11.29
N ARG A 455 10.07 2.61 12.33
CA ARG A 455 10.35 2.25 13.72
C ARG A 455 9.31 1.24 14.22
N SER A 456 9.81 0.22 14.89
CA SER A 456 8.97 -0.83 15.48
C SER A 456 9.43 -1.18 16.88
N TYR A 457 8.46 -1.57 17.73
CA TYR A 457 8.74 -2.34 18.94
C TYR A 457 8.82 -3.82 18.56
N VAL A 458 10.03 -4.35 18.54
CA VAL A 458 10.30 -5.71 18.04
C VAL A 458 10.14 -6.72 19.16
N VAL A 459 9.45 -7.83 18.86
CA VAL A 459 9.12 -8.88 19.81
C VAL A 459 9.37 -10.27 19.22
N ARG A 460 9.48 -11.26 20.10
CA ARG A 460 9.45 -12.68 19.72
C ARG A 460 8.02 -13.20 19.72
N LEU A 461 7.53 -13.70 18.58
CA LEU A 461 6.22 -14.34 18.52
C LEU A 461 6.25 -15.72 19.18
N THR A 462 5.16 -16.07 19.86
CA THR A 462 4.93 -17.40 20.44
C THR A 462 4.45 -18.41 19.40
N SER A 463 3.62 -17.97 18.44
CA SER A 463 3.14 -18.79 17.33
C SER A 463 2.70 -17.89 16.16
N LEU A 464 2.92 -18.38 14.95
CA LEU A 464 2.46 -17.78 13.70
C LEU A 464 2.03 -18.90 12.75
N THR A 465 0.93 -18.71 12.04
CA THR A 465 0.55 -19.54 10.89
C THR A 465 0.36 -18.67 9.66
N LEU A 466 0.90 -19.11 8.52
CA LEU A 466 0.66 -18.50 7.21
C LEU A 466 -0.15 -19.49 6.38
N GLY A 467 -1.43 -19.21 6.18
CA GLY A 467 -2.40 -20.23 5.80
C GLY A 467 -2.38 -21.40 6.80
N GLY A 468 -2.17 -22.61 6.28
CA GLY A 468 -1.99 -23.82 7.09
C GLY A 468 -0.56 -24.09 7.57
N VAL A 469 0.41 -23.20 7.32
CA VAL A 469 1.83 -23.46 7.58
C VAL A 469 2.27 -22.83 8.91
N PRO A 470 2.62 -23.62 9.94
CA PRO A 470 3.16 -23.07 11.18
C PRO A 470 4.59 -22.54 10.98
N VAL A 471 4.89 -21.37 11.54
CA VAL A 471 6.23 -20.75 11.48
C VAL A 471 6.69 -20.41 12.89
N GLU A 472 7.87 -20.92 13.26
CA GLU A 472 8.41 -20.82 14.62
C GLU A 472 9.55 -19.80 14.72
N GLY A 473 9.74 -19.25 15.92
CA GLY A 473 10.88 -18.41 16.24
C GLY A 473 10.90 -17.09 15.47
N VAL A 474 9.74 -16.52 15.15
CA VAL A 474 9.62 -15.31 14.34
C VAL A 474 9.89 -14.06 15.19
N ALA A 475 10.78 -13.19 14.72
CA ALA A 475 10.92 -11.84 15.24
C ALA A 475 9.94 -10.94 14.47
N ALA A 476 9.09 -10.21 15.18
CA ALA A 476 8.04 -9.39 14.60
C ALA A 476 8.18 -7.93 15.02
N GLY A 477 8.05 -7.00 14.08
CA GLY A 477 7.89 -5.58 14.37
C GLY A 477 6.45 -5.27 14.72
N LEU A 478 6.22 -4.58 15.85
CA LEU A 478 4.96 -3.91 16.14
C LEU A 478 5.14 -2.43 15.77
N VAL A 479 4.62 -2.02 14.62
CA VAL A 479 4.91 -0.71 14.03
C VAL A 479 4.48 0.43 14.96
N GLU A 480 5.35 1.44 15.07
CA GLU A 480 5.12 2.65 15.87
C GLU A 480 4.86 3.89 15.01
N ASP A 481 5.02 3.76 13.69
CA ASP A 481 4.82 4.82 12.69
C ASP A 481 3.35 5.30 12.68
N LYS A 482 3.16 6.58 12.35
CA LYS A 482 1.85 7.26 12.35
C LYS A 482 1.32 7.59 10.95
N GLY A 483 2.07 7.27 9.91
CA GLY A 483 1.67 7.41 8.52
C GLY A 483 2.36 6.37 7.63
N GLY A 484 2.00 6.38 6.35
CA GLY A 484 2.47 5.41 5.35
C GLY A 484 1.66 4.12 5.33
N SER A 485 2.07 3.18 4.49
CA SER A 485 1.31 1.94 4.25
C SER A 485 1.12 1.07 5.49
N MET A 486 1.98 1.21 6.51
CA MET A 486 1.90 0.45 7.77
C MET A 486 0.83 0.97 8.73
N THR A 487 0.08 2.01 8.36
CA THR A 487 -1.08 2.52 9.11
C THR A 487 -2.41 2.16 8.47
N ASP A 488 -2.41 1.36 7.41
CA ASP A 488 -3.60 0.82 6.79
C ASP A 488 -4.33 -0.13 7.77
N PRO A 489 -5.63 0.11 8.07
CA PRO A 489 -6.40 -0.73 8.97
C PRO A 489 -6.97 -2.00 8.30
N ASN A 490 -6.78 -2.18 7.00
CA ASN A 490 -7.42 -3.24 6.21
C ASN A 490 -6.53 -4.47 5.99
N TYR A 491 -5.30 -4.46 6.49
CA TYR A 491 -4.46 -5.65 6.66
C TYR A 491 -3.74 -5.60 8.02
N ASP A 492 -3.32 -6.78 8.50
CA ASP A 492 -2.86 -6.91 9.88
C ASP A 492 -1.34 -6.98 9.98
N GLY A 493 -0.65 -7.60 9.01
CA GLY A 493 0.80 -7.61 8.97
C GLY A 493 1.41 -7.82 7.58
N ASN A 494 2.60 -7.28 7.37
CA ASN A 494 3.38 -7.42 6.15
C ASN A 494 4.47 -8.48 6.32
N VAL A 495 4.43 -9.57 5.56
CA VAL A 495 5.39 -10.69 5.63
C VAL A 495 6.49 -10.50 4.61
N GLY A 496 7.71 -10.34 5.12
CA GLY A 496 8.89 -10.05 4.31
C GLY A 496 9.77 -11.25 3.96
N SER A 497 10.76 -11.00 3.11
CA SER A 497 11.81 -11.97 2.73
C SER A 497 12.59 -12.53 3.92
N GLY A 498 12.65 -11.81 5.05
CA GLY A 498 13.26 -12.31 6.29
C GLY A 498 12.58 -13.57 6.84
N LEU A 499 11.27 -13.73 6.59
CA LEU A 499 10.51 -14.94 6.94
C LEU A 499 10.48 -15.92 5.77
N LEU A 500 10.20 -15.42 4.56
CA LEU A 500 10.05 -16.25 3.37
C LEU A 500 11.30 -17.07 3.04
N LYS A 501 12.50 -16.61 3.44
CA LYS A 501 13.76 -17.37 3.25
C LYS A 501 13.82 -18.74 3.91
N ARG A 502 12.85 -19.05 4.79
CA ARG A 502 12.64 -20.40 5.34
C ARG A 502 12.12 -21.41 4.31
N PHE A 503 11.70 -20.94 3.13
CA PHE A 503 10.99 -21.73 2.13
C PHE A 503 11.59 -21.58 0.74
N VAL A 504 11.30 -22.56 -0.12
CA VAL A 504 11.14 -22.32 -1.55
C VAL A 504 9.69 -21.88 -1.75
N VAL A 505 9.50 -20.70 -2.32
CA VAL A 505 8.20 -20.04 -2.47
C VAL A 505 7.83 -20.03 -3.95
N THR A 506 6.66 -20.54 -4.32
CA THR A 506 6.14 -20.46 -5.69
C THR A 506 4.86 -19.63 -5.72
N PHE A 507 4.87 -18.52 -6.45
CA PHE A 507 3.73 -17.66 -6.69
C PHE A 507 3.02 -18.05 -8.00
N ASP A 508 1.74 -18.40 -7.91
CA ASP A 508 0.86 -18.63 -9.05
C ASP A 508 -0.32 -17.65 -8.97
N TYR A 509 -0.09 -16.43 -9.47
CA TYR A 509 -1.06 -15.34 -9.42
C TYR A 509 -2.30 -15.62 -10.28
N ALA A 510 -2.16 -16.40 -11.35
CA ALA A 510 -3.29 -16.76 -12.21
C ALA A 510 -4.34 -17.59 -11.46
N HIS A 511 -3.90 -18.42 -10.51
CA HIS A 511 -4.78 -19.27 -9.69
C HIS A 511 -4.90 -18.79 -8.23
N GLN A 512 -4.38 -17.60 -7.90
CA GLN A 512 -4.38 -16.99 -6.56
C GLN A 512 -3.90 -17.97 -5.46
N VAL A 513 -2.78 -18.65 -5.72
CA VAL A 513 -2.17 -19.60 -4.79
C VAL A 513 -0.66 -19.41 -4.67
N MET A 514 -0.17 -19.46 -3.45
CA MET A 514 1.25 -19.49 -3.12
C MET A 514 1.60 -20.88 -2.56
N TYR A 515 2.69 -21.48 -3.01
CA TYR A 515 3.17 -22.75 -2.46
C TYR A 515 4.40 -22.53 -1.58
N LEU A 516 4.40 -23.14 -0.39
CA LEU A 516 5.47 -23.03 0.59
C LEU A 516 6.09 -24.40 0.85
N LYS A 517 7.34 -24.57 0.40
CA LYS A 517 8.15 -25.75 0.69
C LYS A 517 9.26 -25.40 1.66
N ARG A 518 9.25 -25.98 2.86
CA ARG A 518 10.25 -25.69 3.89
C ARG A 518 11.65 -26.13 3.45
N ILE A 519 12.64 -25.24 3.63
CA ILE A 519 14.06 -25.54 3.43
C ILE A 519 14.60 -26.27 4.67
N THR A 520 15.35 -27.35 4.43
CA THR A 520 15.97 -28.16 5.50
C THR A 520 17.46 -28.36 5.21
N PRO A 521 18.36 -28.07 6.17
CA PRO A 521 18.08 -27.46 7.48
C PRO A 521 17.56 -26.02 7.34
N THR A 522 16.89 -25.53 8.38
CA THR A 522 16.40 -24.13 8.42
C THR A 522 17.60 -23.16 8.31
N PRO A 523 17.52 -22.07 7.51
CA PRO A 523 18.61 -21.11 7.41
C PRO A 523 18.98 -20.51 8.79
N PRO A 524 20.27 -20.31 9.09
CA PRO A 524 20.73 -20.02 10.45
C PRO A 524 20.41 -18.59 10.94
N ASP A 525 20.15 -17.64 10.05
CA ASP A 525 19.93 -16.22 10.36
C ASP A 525 18.44 -15.82 10.32
N VAL A 526 17.55 -16.80 10.48
CA VAL A 526 16.11 -16.58 10.69
C VAL A 526 15.81 -16.43 12.18
N GLY A 527 14.79 -15.66 12.54
CA GLY A 527 14.53 -15.42 13.96
C GLY A 527 15.63 -14.60 14.65
N THR A 528 16.59 -14.02 13.94
CA THR A 528 17.57 -13.12 14.56
C THR A 528 17.05 -11.68 14.52
N PHE A 529 17.34 -10.91 15.55
CA PHE A 529 17.18 -9.46 15.58
C PHE A 529 18.54 -8.83 15.91
N ASP A 530 18.73 -7.56 15.57
CA ASP A 530 20.02 -6.89 15.78
C ASP A 530 20.45 -7.00 17.25
N ARG A 531 21.70 -7.41 17.51
CA ARG A 531 22.24 -7.61 18.87
C ARG A 531 23.08 -6.44 19.35
N SER A 532 23.32 -5.46 18.48
CA SER A 532 24.11 -4.27 18.78
C SER A 532 23.24 -3.11 19.27
N GLY A 533 21.97 -3.06 18.85
CA GLY A 533 21.09 -1.91 18.95
C GLY A 533 21.41 -0.78 17.98
N LEU A 534 22.25 -0.99 16.97
CA LEU A 534 22.67 0.06 16.06
C LEU A 534 21.93 -0.08 14.71
N TRP A 535 21.38 1.03 14.22
CA TRP A 535 21.10 1.17 12.79
C TRP A 535 22.24 1.94 12.14
N ILE A 536 22.82 1.36 11.09
CA ILE A 536 23.96 1.93 10.38
C ILE A 536 23.66 2.06 8.89
N ASN A 537 24.02 3.19 8.29
CA ASN A 537 23.92 3.46 6.86
C ASN A 537 25.31 3.78 6.30
N ALA A 538 25.61 3.42 5.06
CA ALA A 538 26.85 3.79 4.40
C ALA A 538 26.98 5.31 4.23
N LYS A 539 28.19 5.83 4.37
CA LYS A 539 28.53 7.24 4.17
C LYS A 539 29.98 7.35 3.74
N ASP A 540 30.37 8.48 3.18
CA ASP A 540 31.78 8.79 2.94
C ASP A 540 32.64 8.57 4.21
N GLY A 541 33.59 7.65 4.08
CA GLY A 541 34.54 7.30 5.12
C GLY A 541 34.02 6.36 6.23
N GLY A 542 32.87 5.69 6.06
CA GLY A 542 32.44 4.62 6.97
C GLY A 542 30.93 4.37 6.99
N TYR A 543 30.42 3.95 8.15
CA TYR A 543 28.98 3.79 8.39
C TYR A 543 28.48 4.83 9.39
N ALA A 544 27.53 5.67 8.98
CA ALA A 544 26.84 6.58 9.87
C ALA A 544 25.87 5.82 10.79
N VAL A 545 25.96 6.04 12.09
CA VAL A 545 24.99 5.54 13.08
C VAL A 545 23.79 6.47 13.08
N THR A 546 22.64 5.97 12.65
CA THR A 546 21.40 6.77 12.53
C THR A 546 20.36 6.42 13.59
N ASP A 547 20.47 5.24 14.22
CA ASP A 547 19.68 4.89 15.40
C ASP A 547 20.53 4.12 16.41
N VAL A 548 20.23 4.34 17.69
CA VAL A 548 20.79 3.57 18.80
C VAL A 548 19.63 3.19 19.73
N ALA A 549 19.25 1.92 19.72
CA ALA A 549 18.22 1.38 20.58
C ALA A 549 18.59 1.58 22.05
N LYS A 550 17.58 1.90 22.87
CA LYS A 550 17.75 2.10 24.31
C LYS A 550 18.20 0.80 24.98
N ASP A 551 19.05 0.90 26.00
CA ASP A 551 19.55 -0.22 26.81
C ASP A 551 20.26 -1.31 25.98
N SER A 552 20.77 -0.96 24.80
CA SER A 552 21.48 -1.85 23.87
C SER A 552 22.98 -1.94 24.13
N ALA A 553 23.64 -2.91 23.50
CA ALA A 553 25.09 -3.07 23.57
C ALA A 553 25.86 -1.84 23.02
N GLY A 554 25.34 -1.22 21.96
CA GLY A 554 25.89 -0.01 21.36
C GLY A 554 25.75 1.20 22.29
N ALA A 555 24.59 1.37 22.92
CA ALA A 555 24.36 2.44 23.90
C ALA A 555 25.30 2.30 25.11
N GLU A 556 25.43 1.10 25.66
CA GLU A 556 26.32 0.80 26.79
C GLU A 556 27.80 1.04 26.44
N ALA A 557 28.20 0.72 25.21
CA ALA A 557 29.54 1.00 24.69
C ALA A 557 29.76 2.49 24.36
N GLY A 558 28.76 3.35 24.54
CA GLY A 558 28.85 4.80 24.36
C GLY A 558 28.76 5.27 22.90
N VAL A 559 28.34 4.39 21.98
CA VAL A 559 28.02 4.75 20.59
C VAL A 559 26.74 5.60 20.60
N ALA A 560 26.70 6.65 19.78
CA ALA A 560 25.53 7.53 19.68
C ALA A 560 25.19 7.85 18.22
N VAL A 561 23.96 8.29 17.99
CA VAL A 561 23.52 8.83 16.70
C VAL A 561 24.45 9.96 16.27
N GLY A 562 24.84 9.95 14.98
CA GLY A 562 25.80 10.89 14.40
C GLY A 562 27.25 10.41 14.43
N ASP A 563 27.56 9.31 15.12
CA ASP A 563 28.84 8.62 15.01
C ASP A 563 29.08 8.08 13.60
N VAL A 564 30.34 8.04 13.17
CA VAL A 564 30.75 7.33 11.96
C VAL A 564 31.67 6.17 12.34
N ILE A 565 31.23 4.94 12.13
CA ILE A 565 32.05 3.73 12.29
C ILE A 565 32.97 3.64 11.08
N THR A 566 34.28 3.79 11.29
CA THR A 566 35.29 3.74 10.22
C THR A 566 35.94 2.37 10.08
N ALA A 567 35.83 1.51 11.10
CA ALA A 567 36.26 0.12 11.03
C ALA A 567 35.48 -0.79 11.99
N ILE A 568 35.34 -2.07 11.63
CA ILE A 568 34.77 -3.15 12.45
C ILE A 568 35.80 -4.29 12.51
N ASP A 569 36.21 -4.68 13.71
CA ASP A 569 37.27 -5.67 13.97
C ASP A 569 38.55 -5.41 13.17
N GLY A 570 38.93 -4.12 13.09
CA GLY A 570 40.10 -3.66 12.34
C GLY A 570 39.93 -3.61 10.82
N GLN A 571 38.81 -4.11 10.27
CA GLN A 571 38.50 -4.01 8.85
C GLN A 571 37.82 -2.68 8.53
N PRO A 572 38.26 -1.94 7.49
CA PRO A 572 37.63 -0.68 7.09
C PRO A 572 36.14 -0.82 6.81
N ALA A 573 35.34 0.14 7.26
CA ALA A 573 33.93 0.23 6.94
C ALA A 573 33.77 0.82 5.52
N VAL A 574 33.28 0.01 4.58
CA VAL A 574 33.11 0.36 3.16
C VAL A 574 31.70 0.01 2.70
N ALA A 575 31.11 0.82 1.81
CA ALA A 575 29.69 0.75 1.48
C ALA A 575 29.21 -0.64 1.02
N ASP A 576 29.99 -1.32 0.17
CA ASP A 576 29.68 -2.63 -0.38
C ASP A 576 29.68 -3.77 0.65
N GLN A 577 30.25 -3.54 1.84
CA GLN A 577 30.25 -4.46 2.98
C GLN A 577 29.20 -4.13 4.04
N LEU A 578 28.32 -3.14 3.82
CA LEU A 578 27.29 -2.75 4.79
C LEU A 578 26.38 -3.93 5.18
N ALA A 579 25.97 -4.75 4.21
CA ALA A 579 25.12 -5.92 4.46
C ALA A 579 25.84 -6.98 5.33
N ASP A 580 27.14 -7.17 5.14
CA ASP A 580 27.97 -8.06 5.95
C ASP A 580 28.13 -7.52 7.38
N ALA A 581 28.37 -6.22 7.51
CA ALA A 581 28.44 -5.54 8.81
C ALA A 581 27.13 -5.69 9.60
N ARG A 582 25.98 -5.41 8.99
CA ARG A 582 24.66 -5.59 9.62
C ARG A 582 24.40 -7.05 9.97
N ARG A 583 24.73 -8.00 9.08
CA ARG A 583 24.58 -9.45 9.37
C ARG A 583 25.42 -9.84 10.58
N LYS A 584 26.66 -9.35 10.68
CA LYS A 584 27.55 -9.61 11.81
C LYS A 584 26.97 -9.11 13.13
N LEU A 585 26.51 -7.85 13.17
CA LEU A 585 25.88 -7.26 14.36
C LEU A 585 24.57 -7.95 14.76
N ARG A 586 23.90 -8.60 13.81
CA ARG A 586 22.65 -9.35 14.03
C ARG A 586 22.85 -10.81 14.43
N SER A 587 23.81 -11.51 13.83
CA SER A 587 23.81 -12.98 13.79
C SER A 587 24.97 -13.64 14.52
N GLU A 588 26.06 -12.92 14.81
CA GLU A 588 27.17 -13.46 15.61
C GLU A 588 26.71 -13.81 17.03
N PRO A 589 27.22 -14.88 17.65
CA PRO A 589 26.74 -15.39 18.93
C PRO A 589 26.67 -14.33 20.05
N VAL A 590 25.72 -14.49 20.96
CA VAL A 590 25.66 -13.69 22.20
C VAL A 590 26.99 -13.78 22.95
N GLY A 591 27.46 -12.65 23.48
CA GLY A 591 28.76 -12.53 24.15
C GLY A 591 29.92 -12.22 23.21
N THR A 592 29.72 -12.24 21.89
CA THR A 592 30.75 -11.84 20.92
C THR A 592 31.13 -10.38 21.14
N LYS A 593 32.43 -10.12 21.29
CA LYS A 593 32.98 -8.76 21.36
C LYS A 593 33.27 -8.26 19.96
N VAL A 594 32.71 -7.11 19.60
CA VAL A 594 32.94 -6.45 18.32
C VAL A 594 33.68 -5.14 18.59
N ALA A 595 34.88 -5.01 18.03
CA ALA A 595 35.68 -3.80 18.12
C ALA A 595 35.27 -2.83 17.01
N LEU A 596 34.88 -1.61 17.38
CA LEU A 596 34.53 -0.54 16.47
C LEU A 596 35.57 0.57 16.57
N THR A 597 36.01 1.10 15.43
CA THR A 597 36.67 2.41 15.37
C THR A 597 35.59 3.43 15.01
N VAL A 598 35.37 4.39 15.90
CA VAL A 598 34.27 5.37 15.78
C VAL A 598 34.83 6.78 15.73
N ARG A 599 34.31 7.59 14.81
CA ARG A 599 34.63 9.01 14.66
C ARG A 599 33.45 9.88 15.07
N ARG A 600 33.68 10.82 16.01
CA ARG A 600 32.70 11.81 16.48
C ARG A 600 33.37 13.19 16.55
N GLY A 601 32.79 14.20 15.92
CA GLY A 601 33.36 15.57 15.95
C GLY A 601 34.79 15.68 15.40
N GLY A 602 35.21 14.75 14.53
CA GLY A 602 36.57 14.67 13.98
C GLY A 602 37.53 13.79 14.77
N GLU A 603 37.23 13.46 16.03
CA GLU A 603 38.06 12.59 16.87
C GLU A 603 37.73 11.13 16.66
N SER A 604 38.76 10.28 16.59
CA SER A 604 38.61 8.82 16.45
C SER A 604 38.87 8.12 17.77
N ARG A 605 38.03 7.14 18.13
CA ARG A 605 38.19 6.32 19.34
C ARG A 605 37.86 4.86 19.07
N ALA A 606 38.53 3.97 19.77
CA ALA A 606 38.19 2.55 19.79
C ALA A 606 37.08 2.31 20.82
N VAL A 607 36.06 1.57 20.42
CA VAL A 607 34.92 1.15 21.23
C VAL A 607 34.81 -0.37 21.11
N THR A 608 34.44 -1.08 22.17
CA THR A 608 34.12 -2.51 22.08
C THR A 608 32.73 -2.71 22.63
N LEU A 609 31.83 -3.26 21.82
CA LEU A 609 30.50 -3.67 22.27
C LEU A 609 30.46 -5.20 22.40
N THR A 610 29.66 -5.67 23.34
CA THR A 610 29.41 -7.11 23.55
C THR A 610 28.00 -7.43 23.12
N LEU A 611 27.83 -8.20 22.04
CA LEU A 611 26.53 -8.50 21.46
C LEU A 611 25.64 -9.25 22.47
N ARG A 612 24.37 -8.84 22.57
CA ARG A 612 23.34 -9.50 23.38
C ARG A 612 21.99 -9.49 22.68
N ASP A 613 21.17 -10.48 22.97
CA ASP A 613 19.80 -10.48 22.48
C ASP A 613 19.01 -9.32 23.11
N GLN A 614 18.20 -8.65 22.28
CA GLN A 614 17.32 -7.55 22.72
C GLN A 614 15.86 -8.00 22.89
N ILE A 615 15.49 -9.18 22.37
CA ILE A 615 14.11 -9.69 22.32
C ILE A 615 14.02 -11.16 22.69
#